data_AF-A0A2N6AV08-F1
#
_entry.id   AF-A0A2N6AV08-F1
#
_cell.length_a   1.000
_cell.length_b   1.000
_cell.length_c   1.000
_cell.angle_alpha   90.00
_cell.angle_beta   90.00
_cell.angle_gamma   90.00
#
_symmetry.space_group_name_H-M   'P 1'
#
loop_
_entity.id
_entity.type
_entity.pdbx_description
1 polymer ?
#
loop_
_entity_poly.entity_id
_entity_poly.type
_entity_poly.pdbx_seq_one_letter_code
_entity_poly.pdbx_strand_id
1 'polypeptide(L)'
;MENKIKKMYCFDCAILVGLAALLVFIVTYVLLSLDKVPGSGVVRMAIMASGMLALAFALTGMTTVMFHLRQNSKELYSSEMGVEWIHTNMEKLESEAL
;
A
#
# COMPACT_ATOMS: atom_id res chain seq x y z
N MET A 1 1.94 -0.37 24.04
CA MET A 1 2.57 0.20 22.83
C MET A 1 2.71 -0.80 21.69
N GLU A 2 3.26 -2.01 21.88
CA GLU A 2 3.44 -2.99 20.78
C GLU A 2 2.14 -3.36 20.03
N ASN A 3 1.00 -3.47 20.73
CA ASN A 3 -0.28 -3.79 20.08
C ASN A 3 -0.81 -2.65 19.18
N LYS A 4 -0.49 -1.37 19.47
CA LYS A 4 -0.92 -0.22 18.65
C LYS A 4 -0.06 -0.16 17.37
N ILE A 5 1.26 -0.37 17.47
CA ILE A 5 2.19 -0.50 16.32
C ILE A 5 1.76 -1.61 15.38
N LYS A 6 1.48 -2.81 15.92
CA LYS A 6 1.02 -3.95 15.10
C LYS A 6 -0.28 -3.62 14.37
N LYS A 7 -1.20 -2.88 14.99
CA LYS A 7 -2.48 -2.49 14.39
C LYS A 7 -2.29 -1.48 13.24
N MET A 8 -1.43 -0.48 13.42
CA MET A 8 -1.09 0.49 12.37
C MET A 8 -0.41 -0.18 11.19
N TYR A 9 0.62 -1.00 11.44
CA TYR A 9 1.29 -1.78 10.39
C TYR A 9 0.32 -2.70 9.64
N CYS A 10 -0.59 -3.38 10.35
CA CYS A 10 -1.57 -4.27 9.72
C CYS A 10 -2.56 -3.50 8.84
N PHE A 11 -2.94 -2.29 9.24
CA PHE A 11 -3.81 -1.42 8.46
C PHE A 11 -3.11 -0.93 7.17
N ASP A 12 -1.85 -0.49 7.26
CA ASP A 12 -1.08 -0.06 6.09
C ASP A 12 -0.84 -1.23 5.11
N CYS A 13 -0.53 -2.42 5.63
CA CYS A 13 -0.47 -3.63 4.80
C CYS A 13 -1.83 -3.94 4.15
N ALA A 14 -2.95 -3.79 4.86
CA ALA A 14 -4.27 -4.04 4.29
C ALA A 14 -4.60 -3.06 3.16
N ILE A 15 -4.23 -1.78 3.30
CA ILE A 15 -4.36 -0.78 2.25
C ILE A 15 -3.52 -1.15 1.03
N LEU A 16 -2.24 -1.50 1.24
CA LEU A 16 -1.35 -1.89 0.14
C LEU A 16 -1.84 -3.13 -0.61
N VAL A 17 -2.33 -4.14 0.11
CA VAL A 17 -2.94 -5.34 -0.51
C VAL A 17 -4.22 -4.97 -1.25
N GLY A 18 -5.05 -4.10 -0.70
CA GLY A 18 -6.27 -3.61 -1.37
C GLY A 18 -5.96 -2.86 -2.66
N LEU A 19 -4.95 -1.99 -2.66
CA LEU A 19 -4.49 -1.29 -3.86
C LEU A 19 -3.91 -2.26 -4.90
N ALA A 20 -3.15 -3.26 -4.46
CA ALA A 20 -2.64 -4.31 -5.35
C ALA A 20 -3.76 -5.10 -6.02
N ALA A 21 -4.78 -5.49 -5.26
CA ALA A 21 -5.96 -6.19 -5.79
C ALA A 21 -6.73 -5.33 -6.79
N LEU A 22 -6.93 -4.04 -6.49
CA LEU A 22 -7.57 -3.09 -7.41
C LEU A 22 -6.77 -2.94 -8.71
N LEU A 23 -5.44 -2.85 -8.61
CA LEU A 23 -4.56 -2.71 -9.77
C LEU A 23 -4.60 -3.96 -10.65
N VAL A 24 -4.56 -5.16 -10.06
CA VAL A 24 -4.77 -6.43 -10.78
C VAL A 24 -6.11 -6.42 -11.49
N PHE A 25 -7.19 -6.03 -10.81
CA PHE A 25 -8.53 -5.98 -11.38
C PHE A 25 -8.60 -5.05 -12.61
N ILE A 26 -8.04 -3.84 -12.51
CA ILE A 26 -8.00 -2.88 -13.62
C ILE A 26 -7.22 -3.46 -14.81
N VAL A 27 -6.04 -4.04 -14.56
CA VAL A 27 -5.22 -4.63 -15.62
C VAL A 27 -5.96 -5.78 -16.28
N THR A 28 -6.56 -6.71 -15.52
CA THR A 28 -7.36 -7.80 -16.08
C THR A 28 -8.53 -7.28 -16.91
N TYR A 29 -9.24 -6.24 -16.45
CA TYR A 29 -10.32 -5.63 -17.21
C TYR A 29 -9.85 -5.05 -18.55
N VAL A 30 -8.73 -4.34 -18.55
CA VAL A 30 -8.11 -3.80 -19.78
C VAL A 30 -7.72 -4.94 -20.72
N LEU A 31 -7.10 -5.99 -20.20
CA LEU A 31 -6.70 -7.15 -21.00
C LEU A 31 -7.90 -7.88 -21.63
N LEU A 32 -9.00 -8.07 -20.90
CA LEU A 32 -10.24 -8.65 -21.45
C LEU A 32 -10.91 -7.73 -22.48
N SER A 33 -10.71 -6.42 -22.36
CA SER A 33 -11.26 -5.43 -23.28
C SER A 33 -10.48 -5.35 -24.60
N LEU A 34 -9.24 -5.84 -24.66
CA LEU A 34 -8.39 -5.81 -25.86
C LEU A 34 -8.98 -6.63 -27.02
N ASP A 35 -9.76 -7.68 -26.73
CA ASP A 35 -10.38 -8.49 -27.79
C ASP A 35 -11.39 -7.70 -28.63
N LYS A 36 -11.95 -6.63 -28.08
CA LYS A 36 -12.90 -5.74 -28.77
C LYS A 36 -12.21 -4.67 -29.62
N VAL A 37 -10.88 -4.50 -29.53
CA VAL A 37 -10.15 -3.46 -30.27
C VAL A 37 -9.72 -4.00 -31.64
N PRO A 38 -10.18 -3.44 -32.77
CA PRO A 38 -9.72 -3.87 -34.09
C PRO A 38 -8.23 -3.55 -34.25
N GLY A 39 -7.41 -4.58 -34.44
CA GLY A 39 -5.95 -4.47 -34.55
C GLY A 39 -5.30 -5.80 -34.92
N SER A 40 -4.07 -5.75 -35.45
CA SER A 40 -3.33 -6.97 -35.80
C SER A 40 -2.94 -7.77 -34.55
N GLY A 41 -2.88 -9.11 -34.66
CA GLY A 41 -2.57 -9.99 -33.53
C GLY A 41 -1.25 -9.65 -32.83
N VAL A 42 -0.27 -9.14 -33.58
CA VAL A 42 1.03 -8.71 -33.04
C VAL A 42 0.89 -7.52 -32.10
N VAL A 43 0.09 -6.51 -32.46
CA VAL A 43 -0.13 -5.32 -31.62
C VAL A 43 -0.84 -5.71 -30.33
N ARG A 44 -1.83 -6.61 -30.40
CA ARG A 44 -2.53 -7.14 -29.21
C ARG A 44 -1.57 -7.86 -28.26
N MET A 45 -0.71 -8.73 -28.80
CA MET A 45 0.31 -9.44 -28.01
C MET A 45 1.31 -8.48 -27.35
N ALA A 46 1.74 -7.43 -28.06
CA ALA A 46 2.64 -6.43 -27.51
C ALA A 46 2.01 -5.65 -26.35
N ILE A 47 0.73 -5.27 -26.45
CA ILE A 47 -0.01 -4.58 -25.37
C ILE A 47 -0.21 -5.53 -24.18
N MET A 48 -0.52 -6.80 -24.43
CA MET A 48 -0.63 -7.82 -23.38
C MET A 48 0.69 -7.97 -22.61
N ALA A 49 1.80 -8.12 -23.34
CA ALA A 49 3.12 -8.28 -22.74
C ALA A 49 3.54 -7.05 -21.91
N SER A 50 3.33 -5.84 -22.43
CA SER A 50 3.66 -4.61 -21.70
C SER A 50 2.77 -4.40 -20.46
N GLY A 51 1.49 -4.74 -20.54
CA GLY A 51 0.56 -4.70 -19.40
C GLY A 51 0.96 -5.68 -18.30
N MET A 52 1.34 -6.91 -18.66
CA MET A 52 1.83 -7.91 -17.72
C MET A 52 3.17 -7.50 -17.08
N LEU A 53 4.06 -6.89 -17.85
CA LEU A 53 5.34 -6.37 -17.33
C LEU A 53 5.11 -5.23 -16.33
N ALA A 54 4.23 -4.28 -16.65
CA ALA A 54 3.87 -3.18 -15.77
C ALA A 54 3.24 -3.69 -14.46
N LEU A 55 2.38 -4.70 -14.54
CA LEU A 55 1.80 -5.36 -13.37
C LEU A 55 2.89 -6.01 -12.50
N ALA A 56 3.84 -6.72 -13.10
CA ALA A 56 4.95 -7.33 -12.38
C ALA A 56 5.81 -6.30 -11.63
N PHE A 57 6.12 -5.16 -12.27
CA PHE A 57 6.85 -4.06 -11.62
C PHE A 57 6.06 -3.44 -10.47
N ALA A 58 4.76 -3.19 -10.65
CA ALA A 58 3.91 -2.63 -9.61
C ALA A 58 3.84 -3.57 -8.38
N LEU A 59 3.62 -4.87 -8.60
CA LEU A 59 3.57 -5.87 -7.52
C LEU A 59 4.92 -6.01 -6.80
N THR A 60 6.03 -5.98 -7.54
CA THR A 60 7.37 -6.04 -6.95
C THR A 60 7.66 -4.79 -6.12
N GLY A 61 7.27 -3.60 -6.60
CA GLY A 61 7.40 -2.34 -5.86
C GLY A 61 6.60 -2.37 -4.56
N MET A 62 5.33 -2.79 -4.61
CA MET A 62 4.49 -2.92 -3.41
C MET A 62 5.04 -3.94 -2.41
N THR A 63 5.53 -5.08 -2.89
CA THR A 63 6.17 -6.09 -2.03
C THR A 63 7.42 -5.53 -1.35
N THR A 64 8.23 -4.76 -2.09
CA THR A 64 9.42 -4.10 -1.55
C THR A 64 9.04 -3.09 -0.47
N VAL A 65 7.99 -2.29 -0.68
CA VAL A 65 7.48 -1.36 0.34
C VAL A 65 7.00 -2.12 1.57
N MET A 66 6.23 -3.20 1.41
CA MET A 66 5.80 -4.03 2.54
C MET A 66 6.98 -4.62 3.32
N PHE A 67 8.05 -5.03 2.63
CA PHE A 67 9.25 -5.54 3.29
C PHE A 67 9.96 -4.46 4.09
N HIS A 68 10.12 -3.25 3.53
CA HIS A 68 10.72 -2.12 4.23
C HIS A 68 9.87 -1.65 5.42
N LEU A 69 8.54 -1.62 5.27
CA LEU A 69 7.62 -1.33 6.37
C LEU A 69 7.76 -2.38 7.48
N ARG A 70 7.90 -3.67 7.14
CA ARG A 70 8.06 -4.73 8.14
C ARG A 70 9.33 -4.54 8.95
N GLN A 71 10.45 -4.30 8.29
CA GLN A 71 11.76 -4.13 8.94
C GLN A 71 11.82 -2.87 9.80
N ASN A 72 11.23 -1.77 9.32
CA ASN A 72 11.34 -0.46 9.98
C ASN A 72 10.12 -0.08 10.84
N SER A 73 9.11 -0.96 10.94
CA SER A 73 7.84 -0.69 11.65
C SER A 73 8.04 -0.20 13.09
N LYS A 74 8.98 -0.78 13.83
CA LYS A 74 9.23 -0.36 15.22
C LYS A 74 9.75 1.07 15.29
N GLU A 75 10.61 1.49 14.39
CA GLU A 75 11.21 2.82 14.39
C GLU A 75 10.22 3.88 13.85
N LEU A 76 9.56 3.57 12.73
CA LEU A 76 8.54 4.43 12.11
C LEU A 76 7.41 4.77 13.09
N TYR A 77 6.79 3.77 13.71
CA TYR A 77 5.60 3.99 14.53
C TYR A 77 5.91 4.28 16.01
N SER A 78 7.13 4.03 16.50
CA SER A 78 7.50 4.42 17.87
C SER A 78 7.73 5.93 18.00
N SER A 79 8.28 6.58 16.97
CA SER A 79 8.50 8.03 16.95
C SER A 79 7.18 8.81 16.94
N GLU A 80 6.23 8.45 16.06
CA GLU A 80 4.90 9.06 16.00
C GLU A 80 4.11 8.87 17.31
N MET A 81 4.11 7.66 17.88
CA MET A 81 3.41 7.42 19.13
C MET A 81 4.05 8.14 20.33
N GLY A 82 5.36 8.39 20.30
CA GLY A 82 6.04 9.20 21.33
C GLY A 82 5.57 10.65 21.31
N VAL A 83 5.43 11.24 20.12
CA VAL A 83 4.92 12.61 19.94
C VAL A 83 3.42 12.69 20.31
N GLU A 84 2.60 11.73 19.85
CA GLU A 84 1.17 11.66 20.19
C GLU A 84 0.96 11.51 21.71
N TRP A 85 1.77 10.69 22.39
CA TRP A 85 1.69 10.51 23.84
C TRP A 85 2.10 11.76 24.63
N ILE A 86 3.13 12.48 24.18
CA ILE A 86 3.55 13.75 24.80
C ILE A 86 2.43 14.79 24.66
N HIS A 87 1.85 14.92 23.46
CA HIS A 87 0.77 15.87 23.22
C HIS A 87 -0.48 15.56 24.05
N THR A 88 -0.88 14.29 24.08
CA THR A 88 -2.08 13.85 24.83
C THR A 88 -1.92 14.06 26.34
N ASN A 89 -0.72 13.85 26.90
CA ASN A 89 -0.48 14.10 28.32
C ASN A 89 -0.31 15.58 28.67
N MET A 90 0.21 16.40 27.75
CA MET A 90 0.22 17.86 27.94
C MET A 90 -1.19 18.43 27.98
N GLU A 91 -2.07 18.06 27.04
CA GLU A 91 -3.48 18.48 27.07
C GLU A 91 -4.19 18.04 28.34
N LYS A 92 -3.92 16.81 28.80
CA LYS A 92 -4.52 16.29 30.02
C LYS A 92 -4.05 17.05 31.26
N LEU A 93 -2.76 17.38 31.35
CA LEU A 93 -2.20 18.18 32.43
C LEU A 93 -2.73 19.63 32.43
N GLU A 94 -2.95 20.24 31.26
CA GLU A 94 -3.59 21.56 31.17
C GLU A 94 -5.06 21.53 31.60
N SER A 95 -5.79 20.46 31.27
CA SER A 95 -7.18 20.31 31.67
C SER A 95 -7.39 20.04 33.17
N GLU A 96 -6.38 19.49 33.84
CA GLU A 96 -6.39 19.22 35.30
C GLU A 96 -5.83 20.39 36.12
N ALA A 97 -5.22 21.39 35.47
CA ALA A 97 -4.69 22.60 36.12
C ALA A 97 -5.68 23.79 36.15
N LEU A 98 -6.86 23.64 35.53
CA LEU A 98 -8.00 24.57 35.51
C LEU A 98 -9.11 24.09 36.46
#